data_AF-A0A4U1ZH86-F1
#
_entry.id   AF-A0A4U1ZH86-F1
#
_cell.length_a   1.000
_cell.length_b   1.000
_cell.length_c   1.000
_cell.angle_alpha   90.00
_cell.angle_beta   90.00
_cell.angle_gamma   90.00
#
_symmetry.space_group_name_H-M   'P 1'
#
loop_
_entity.id
_entity.type
_entity.pdbx_description
1 polymer ?
#
loop_
_entity_poly.entity_id
_entity_poly.type
_entity_poly.pdbx_seq_one_letter_code
_entity_poly.pdbx_strand_id
1 'polypeptide(L)'
;MKNILFLIGLTVALSCTAQTVYTWVDEDGVLHFSDTPTSQSAKPLHLPDVQASAPAPKFENSTPVDAAASSATKTATPAQTQPKTTEREAPTQLTLTMLNPVHDQTIRSNLGLIPVQIDLNRKLGIGEQLQLMLDGRRYGAPQTQANWQLKDIERGTHTIAIQAHRSGKLIASTSPVTVYLHRATIK
;
A
#
# COMPACT_ATOMS: atom_id res chain seq x y z
N MET A 1 -61.29 3.67 3.65
CA MET A 1 -60.34 2.58 3.33
C MET A 1 -59.01 3.05 2.70
N LYS A 2 -58.73 4.35 2.60
CA LYS A 2 -57.45 4.88 2.06
C LYS A 2 -56.35 5.04 3.14
N ASN A 3 -56.74 5.20 4.40
CA ASN A 3 -55.82 5.53 5.49
C ASN A 3 -55.26 4.29 6.22
N ILE A 4 -55.82 3.09 5.98
CA ILE A 4 -55.31 1.83 6.54
C ILE A 4 -54.06 1.35 5.79
N LEU A 5 -53.90 1.72 4.51
CA LEU A 5 -52.72 1.35 3.72
C LEU A 5 -51.46 2.11 4.16
N PHE A 6 -51.61 3.29 4.77
CA PHE A 6 -50.48 4.11 5.24
C PHE A 6 -49.92 3.63 6.59
N LEU A 7 -50.71 2.91 7.40
CA LEU A 7 -50.30 2.45 8.73
C LEU A 7 -49.53 1.12 8.69
N ILE A 8 -49.67 0.35 7.60
CA ILE A 8 -48.94 -0.92 7.39
C ILE A 8 -47.55 -0.67 6.75
N GLY A 9 -47.34 0.48 6.12
CA GLY A 9 -46.06 0.85 5.51
C GLY A 9 -44.99 1.34 6.49
N LEU A 10 -45.36 1.70 7.73
CA LEU A 10 -44.45 2.34 8.68
C LEU A 10 -43.77 1.37 9.67
N THR A 11 -44.18 0.10 9.72
CA THR A 11 -43.67 -0.89 10.69
C THR A 11 -42.45 -1.69 10.21
N VAL A 12 -41.89 -1.39 9.04
CA VAL A 12 -40.67 -2.05 8.51
C VAL A 12 -39.45 -1.14 8.68
N ALA A 13 -39.24 -0.62 9.88
CA ALA A 13 -37.95 -0.09 10.28
C ALA A 13 -37.15 -1.25 10.89
N LEU A 14 -36.37 -1.94 10.05
CA LEU A 14 -35.53 -3.05 10.47
C LEU A 14 -34.53 -2.59 11.53
N SER A 15 -34.54 -3.30 12.66
CA SER A 15 -33.52 -3.24 13.70
C SER A 15 -32.17 -3.69 13.13
N CYS A 16 -31.30 -2.73 12.81
CA CYS A 16 -29.91 -3.02 12.49
C CYS A 16 -29.13 -3.09 13.81
N THR A 17 -28.99 -4.29 14.37
CA THR A 17 -28.14 -4.53 15.54
C THR A 17 -26.74 -4.91 15.08
N ALA A 18 -25.71 -4.30 15.66
CA ALA A 18 -24.33 -4.72 15.46
C ALA A 18 -24.16 -6.18 15.91
N GLN A 19 -23.82 -7.08 15.00
CA GLN A 19 -23.61 -8.50 15.31
C GLN A 19 -22.29 -8.68 16.07
N THR A 20 -22.34 -9.34 17.23
CA THR A 20 -21.16 -9.69 18.02
C THR A 20 -20.56 -10.98 17.49
N VAL A 21 -19.30 -10.95 17.06
CA VAL A 21 -18.56 -12.14 16.63
C VAL A 21 -17.92 -12.79 17.85
N TYR A 22 -17.93 -14.11 17.92
CA TYR A 22 -17.32 -14.89 19.00
C TYR A 22 -16.13 -15.68 18.48
N THR A 23 -15.11 -15.88 19.33
CA THR A 23 -13.96 -16.74 19.03
C THR A 23 -13.75 -17.78 20.10
N TRP A 24 -13.25 -18.96 19.71
CA TRP A 24 -12.76 -19.96 20.64
C TRP A 24 -11.64 -20.77 19.97
N VAL A 25 -10.84 -21.44 20.80
CA VAL A 25 -9.84 -22.41 20.36
C VAL A 25 -10.37 -23.79 20.72
N ASP A 26 -10.33 -24.73 19.79
CA ASP A 26 -10.73 -26.12 20.03
C ASP A 26 -9.59 -26.96 20.65
N GLU A 27 -9.86 -28.25 20.89
CA GLU A 27 -8.90 -29.18 21.53
C GLU A 27 -7.66 -29.45 20.65
N ASP A 28 -7.78 -29.27 19.33
CA ASP A 28 -6.70 -29.41 18.36
C ASP A 28 -5.89 -28.11 18.19
N GLY A 29 -6.24 -27.05 18.94
CA GLY A 29 -5.56 -25.76 18.90
C GLY A 29 -5.95 -24.86 17.73
N VAL A 30 -7.04 -25.18 17.02
CA VAL A 30 -7.54 -24.41 15.88
C VAL A 30 -8.45 -23.28 16.36
N LEU A 31 -8.20 -22.07 15.85
CA LEU A 31 -8.99 -20.87 16.16
C LEU A 31 -10.24 -20.81 15.26
N HIS A 32 -11.41 -20.77 15.88
CA HIS A 32 -12.70 -20.65 15.20
C HIS A 32 -13.38 -19.31 15.46
N PHE A 33 -14.20 -18.87 14.50
CA PHE A 33 -15.01 -17.66 14.57
C PHE A 33 -16.47 -18.00 14.23
N SER A 34 -17.43 -17.47 15.00
CA SER A 34 -18.86 -17.63 14.72
C SER A 34 -19.65 -16.40 15.15
N ASP A 35 -20.75 -16.12 14.44
CA ASP A 35 -21.72 -15.09 14.82
C ASP A 35 -22.66 -15.56 15.95
N THR A 36 -22.55 -16.82 16.37
CA THR A 36 -23.31 -17.40 17.49
C THR A 36 -22.39 -18.09 18.49
N PRO A 37 -22.67 -18.00 19.81
CA PRO A 37 -21.86 -18.66 20.83
C PRO A 37 -22.06 -20.17 20.75
N THR A 38 -21.21 -20.85 19.98
CA THR A 38 -21.33 -22.27 19.66
C THR A 38 -20.61 -23.16 20.69
N SER A 39 -19.68 -22.60 21.46
CA SER A 39 -18.85 -23.30 22.44
C SER A 39 -18.94 -22.66 23.83
N GLN A 40 -18.81 -23.46 24.88
CA GLN A 40 -18.76 -22.98 26.26
C GLN A 40 -17.53 -22.09 26.54
N SER A 41 -16.49 -22.20 25.72
CA SER A 41 -15.26 -21.39 25.76
C SER A 41 -15.31 -20.17 24.82
N ALA A 42 -16.45 -19.90 24.17
CA ALA A 42 -16.61 -18.79 23.25
C ALA A 42 -16.52 -17.44 23.98
N LYS A 43 -15.58 -16.60 23.55
CA LYS A 43 -15.41 -15.23 24.05
C LYS A 43 -15.85 -14.23 22.98
N PRO A 44 -16.59 -13.17 23.36
CA PRO A 44 -16.97 -12.11 22.43
C PRO A 44 -15.73 -11.37 21.93
N LEU A 45 -15.59 -11.23 20.63
CA LEU A 45 -14.52 -10.51 19.96
C LEU A 45 -14.89 -9.03 19.86
N HIS A 46 -14.18 -8.19 20.62
CA HIS A 46 -14.24 -6.75 20.42
C HIS A 46 -13.26 -6.33 19.34
N LEU A 47 -13.77 -5.72 18.28
CA LEU A 47 -12.94 -5.06 17.28
C LEU A 47 -12.38 -3.76 17.88
N PRO A 48 -11.11 -3.42 17.58
CA PRO A 48 -10.56 -2.12 17.95
C PRO A 48 -11.34 -1.00 17.26
N ASP A 49 -11.42 0.17 17.91
CA ASP A 49 -12.08 1.34 17.35
C ASP A 49 -11.36 1.79 16.06
N VAL A 50 -12.01 1.56 14.92
CA VAL A 50 -11.50 1.93 13.59
C VAL A 50 -11.50 3.44 13.34
N GLN A 51 -12.17 4.22 14.21
CA GLN A 51 -12.18 5.68 14.17
C GLN A 51 -11.13 6.29 15.10
N ALA A 52 -10.39 5.48 15.88
CA ALA A 52 -9.35 5.98 16.75
C ALA A 52 -8.23 6.65 15.91
N SER A 53 -7.85 7.87 16.32
CA SER A 53 -6.76 8.60 15.67
C SER A 53 -5.46 7.82 15.80
N ALA A 54 -4.70 7.75 14.70
CA ALA A 54 -3.39 7.12 14.70
C ALA A 54 -2.46 7.79 15.75
N PRO A 55 -1.64 7.01 16.47
CA PRO A 55 -0.63 7.57 17.38
C PRO A 55 0.32 8.53 16.65
N ALA A 56 0.79 9.56 17.36
CA ALA A 56 1.74 10.50 16.78
C ALA A 56 3.04 9.80 16.36
N PRO A 57 3.60 10.12 15.17
CA PRO A 57 4.85 9.56 14.71
C PRO A 57 6.00 9.96 15.65
N LYS A 58 6.86 8.99 16.00
CA LYS A 58 8.11 9.23 16.69
C LYS A 58 9.24 9.25 15.66
N PHE A 59 10.00 10.34 15.61
CA PHE A 59 11.19 10.46 14.78
C PHE A 59 12.43 10.33 15.65
N GLU A 60 13.41 9.55 15.20
CA GLU A 60 14.75 9.54 15.79
C GLU A 60 15.62 10.61 15.12
N ASN A 61 16.51 11.24 15.90
CA ASN A 61 17.38 12.30 15.41
C ASN A 61 18.45 11.75 14.45
N SER A 62 18.62 12.40 13.30
CA SER A 62 19.64 12.03 12.31
C SER A 62 21.05 12.43 12.76
N THR A 63 22.01 11.52 12.65
CA THR A 63 23.44 11.81 12.81
C THR A 63 24.05 12.30 11.48
N PRO A 64 24.82 13.40 11.46
CA PRO A 64 25.50 13.86 10.24
C PRO A 64 26.63 12.91 9.85
N VAL A 65 26.72 12.57 8.55
CA VAL A 65 27.91 11.93 7.97
C VAL A 65 28.80 13.02 7.41
N ASP A 66 29.81 13.39 8.17
CA ASP A 66 30.83 14.34 7.72
C ASP A 66 31.88 13.66 6.84
N ALA A 67 32.37 14.41 5.87
CA ALA A 67 33.24 13.96 4.79
C ALA A 67 34.70 13.85 5.24
N ALA A 68 35.39 12.76 4.85
CA ALA A 68 36.84 12.69 4.89
C ALA A 68 37.43 11.90 3.72
N ALA A 69 38.07 12.66 2.84
CA ALA A 69 39.37 12.41 2.22
C ALA A 69 39.58 11.22 1.25
N SER A 70 39.86 11.65 0.02
CA SER A 70 40.51 10.94 -1.09
C SER A 70 41.97 10.53 -0.78
N SER A 71 42.41 9.36 -1.28
CA SER A 71 43.70 9.12 -2.00
C SER A 71 44.15 7.65 -1.89
N ALA A 72 44.36 6.97 -3.04
CA ALA A 72 45.63 6.32 -3.42
C ALA A 72 45.45 5.28 -4.54
N THR A 73 46.18 5.49 -5.63
CA THR A 73 46.43 4.57 -6.75
C THR A 73 47.50 3.52 -6.39
N LYS A 74 47.30 2.24 -6.75
CA LYS A 74 48.26 1.35 -7.47
C LYS A 74 47.89 -0.15 -7.39
N THR A 75 47.74 -0.73 -8.59
CA THR A 75 48.25 -2.05 -9.09
C THR A 75 48.23 -3.29 -8.20
N ALA A 76 47.48 -4.33 -8.60
CA ALA A 76 47.98 -5.68 -8.99
C ALA A 76 46.86 -6.75 -8.98
N THR A 77 46.74 -7.47 -10.10
CA THR A 77 46.16 -8.82 -10.24
C THR A 77 47.37 -9.80 -10.19
N PRO A 78 47.31 -11.10 -9.76
CA PRO A 78 46.20 -12.06 -9.78
C PRO A 78 46.01 -12.96 -8.53
N ALA A 79 44.84 -13.61 -8.51
CA ALA A 79 44.54 -14.97 -8.02
C ALA A 79 44.86 -15.36 -6.56
N GLN A 80 43.79 -15.57 -5.78
CA GLN A 80 43.69 -16.78 -4.94
C GLN A 80 42.24 -17.16 -4.65
N THR A 81 41.86 -18.35 -5.11
CA THR A 81 40.65 -19.09 -4.75
C THR A 81 40.67 -19.42 -3.26
N GLN A 82 39.65 -18.98 -2.52
CA GLN A 82 39.30 -19.53 -1.22
C GLN A 82 37.75 -19.56 -1.14
N PRO A 83 37.14 -20.73 -0.87
CA PRO A 83 35.70 -20.88 -0.89
C PRO A 83 35.10 -20.19 0.34
N LYS A 84 34.43 -19.06 0.14
CA LYS A 84 33.70 -18.39 1.21
C LYS A 84 32.26 -18.87 1.19
N THR A 85 31.98 -19.76 2.13
CA THR A 85 30.71 -19.99 2.83
C THR A 85 29.57 -19.13 2.30
N THR A 86 28.55 -19.78 1.73
CA THR A 86 27.23 -19.20 1.46
C THR A 86 26.61 -18.77 2.78
N GLU A 87 27.01 -17.61 3.27
CA GLU A 87 26.25 -16.85 4.24
C GLU A 87 24.94 -16.51 3.55
N ARG A 88 23.85 -17.11 4.04
CA ARG A 88 22.50 -16.87 3.53
C ARG A 88 22.18 -15.40 3.82
N GLU A 89 22.52 -14.52 2.87
CA GLU A 89 22.14 -13.12 2.90
C GLU A 89 20.64 -13.05 3.18
N ALA A 90 20.28 -12.44 4.31
CA ALA A 90 18.91 -12.09 4.57
C ALA A 90 18.42 -11.21 3.41
N PRO A 91 17.21 -11.45 2.87
CA PRO A 91 16.75 -10.73 1.69
C PRO A 91 16.71 -9.23 1.98
N THR A 92 17.44 -8.45 1.18
CA THR A 92 17.46 -6.97 1.25
C THR A 92 16.03 -6.44 1.23
N GLN A 93 15.68 -5.57 2.19
CA GLN A 93 14.33 -4.98 2.28
C GLN A 93 13.96 -4.23 1.00
N LEU A 94 12.68 -4.24 0.60
CA LEU A 94 12.25 -3.60 -0.64
C LEU A 94 12.15 -2.11 -0.45
N THR A 95 12.81 -1.34 -1.30
CA THR A 95 12.65 0.10 -1.34
C THR A 95 12.21 0.51 -2.74
N LEU A 96 11.23 1.42 -2.78
CA LEU A 96 10.67 1.97 -4.01
C LEU A 96 10.96 3.47 -4.05
N THR A 97 11.46 3.95 -5.18
CA THR A 97 11.72 5.39 -5.39
C THR A 97 10.93 5.85 -6.60
N MET A 98 10.17 6.94 -6.49
CA MET A 98 9.50 7.52 -7.65
C MET A 98 10.51 8.27 -8.52
N LEU A 99 10.61 7.90 -9.80
CA LEU A 99 11.48 8.57 -10.77
C LEU A 99 10.71 9.60 -11.58
N ASN A 100 9.51 9.22 -12.04
CA ASN A 100 8.59 10.08 -12.77
C ASN A 100 7.16 9.74 -12.36
N PRO A 101 6.27 10.71 -12.19
CA PRO A 101 6.53 12.16 -12.19
C PRO A 101 7.35 12.60 -10.96
N VAL A 102 7.91 13.81 -11.02
CA VAL A 102 8.51 14.47 -9.86
C VAL A 102 7.45 15.23 -9.06
N HIS A 103 7.72 15.48 -7.76
CA HIS A 103 6.83 16.27 -6.93
C HIS A 103 6.56 17.66 -7.53
N ASP A 104 5.30 18.07 -7.50
CA ASP A 104 4.76 19.31 -8.09
C ASP A 104 4.92 19.44 -9.62
N GLN A 105 5.17 18.33 -10.33
CA GLN A 105 5.28 18.39 -11.79
C GLN A 105 3.96 18.82 -12.44
N THR A 106 4.05 19.83 -13.31
CA THR A 106 2.95 20.22 -14.18
C THR A 106 2.99 19.41 -15.48
N ILE A 107 1.92 18.69 -15.77
CA ILE A 107 1.78 17.81 -16.94
C ILE A 107 0.69 18.39 -17.85
N ARG A 108 0.97 18.50 -19.15
CA ARG A 108 -0.01 18.92 -20.16
C ARG A 108 -0.35 17.74 -21.04
N SER A 109 -1.58 17.25 -20.97
CA SER A 109 -2.04 16.14 -21.80
C SER A 109 -3.55 16.15 -21.97
N ASN A 110 -4.03 16.37 -23.20
CA ASN A 110 -5.47 16.40 -23.50
C ASN A 110 -6.15 15.04 -23.29
N LEU A 111 -5.39 13.97 -23.51
CA LEU A 111 -5.80 12.58 -23.30
C LEU A 111 -5.68 12.11 -21.84
N GLY A 112 -5.33 13.01 -20.91
CA GLY A 112 -5.17 12.66 -19.50
C GLY A 112 -4.04 11.67 -19.26
N LEU A 113 -2.96 11.75 -20.05
CA LEU A 113 -1.82 10.85 -19.95
C LEU A 113 -0.85 11.30 -18.86
N ILE A 114 -0.60 10.43 -17.89
CA ILE A 114 0.45 10.63 -16.88
C ILE A 114 1.37 9.39 -16.90
N PRO A 115 2.60 9.51 -17.42
CA PRO A 115 3.58 8.43 -17.34
C PRO A 115 4.12 8.34 -15.90
N VAL A 116 4.16 7.13 -15.36
CA VAL A 116 4.71 6.86 -14.02
C VAL A 116 5.81 5.82 -14.16
N GLN A 117 6.95 6.09 -13.53
CA GLN A 117 8.09 5.20 -13.50
C GLN A 117 8.72 5.24 -12.12
N ILE A 118 9.08 4.08 -11.60
CA ILE A 118 9.76 3.93 -10.32
C ILE A 118 11.05 3.14 -10.48
N ASP A 119 11.93 3.30 -9.51
CA ASP A 119 13.11 2.46 -9.30
C ASP A 119 12.90 1.53 -8.11
N LEU A 120 13.52 0.35 -8.19
CA LEU A 120 13.51 -0.64 -7.13
C LEU A 120 14.95 -1.00 -6.79
N ASN A 121 15.27 -1.05 -5.50
CA ASN A 121 16.61 -1.46 -5.05
C ASN A 121 16.94 -2.93 -5.36
N ARG A 122 15.92 -3.76 -5.64
CA ARG A 122 16.06 -5.14 -6.12
C ARG A 122 14.88 -5.54 -7.01
N LYS A 123 15.01 -6.67 -7.70
CA LYS A 123 13.89 -7.30 -8.41
C LYS A 123 12.81 -7.76 -7.43
N LEU A 124 11.55 -7.72 -7.89
CA LEU A 124 10.42 -8.26 -7.14
C LEU A 124 10.60 -9.77 -6.92
N GLY A 125 10.34 -10.19 -5.70
CA GLY A 125 10.29 -11.60 -5.32
C GLY A 125 9.00 -12.28 -5.80
N ILE A 126 8.96 -13.61 -5.63
CA ILE A 126 7.78 -14.41 -5.99
C ILE A 126 6.59 -13.99 -5.13
N GLY A 127 5.47 -13.67 -5.79
CA GLY A 127 4.24 -13.23 -5.14
C GLY A 127 4.26 -11.77 -4.68
N GLU A 128 5.31 -11.00 -4.99
CA GLU A 128 5.33 -9.55 -4.80
C GLU A 128 4.75 -8.86 -6.05
N GLN A 129 3.87 -7.88 -5.83
CA GLN A 129 3.20 -7.12 -6.88
C GLN A 129 3.19 -5.64 -6.54
N LEU A 130 3.20 -4.79 -7.56
CA LEU A 130 3.11 -3.35 -7.48
C LEU A 130 1.70 -2.90 -7.82
N GLN A 131 1.14 -2.05 -6.97
CA GLN A 131 -0.17 -1.43 -7.16
C GLN A 131 0.01 0.08 -7.22
N LEU A 132 -0.48 0.69 -8.29
CA LEU A 132 -0.56 2.15 -8.39
C LEU A 132 -1.74 2.66 -7.59
N MET A 133 -1.50 3.73 -6.84
CA MET A 133 -2.50 4.48 -6.10
C MET A 133 -2.62 5.87 -6.72
N LEU A 134 -3.83 6.26 -7.11
CA LEU A 134 -4.19 7.58 -7.61
C LEU A 134 -5.24 8.17 -6.65
N ASP A 135 -4.93 9.30 -6.04
CA ASP A 135 -5.80 10.01 -5.09
C ASP A 135 -6.30 9.09 -3.96
N GLY A 136 -5.41 8.23 -3.46
CA GLY A 136 -5.70 7.26 -2.41
C GLY A 136 -6.48 6.02 -2.86
N ARG A 137 -6.83 5.91 -4.15
CA ARG A 137 -7.57 4.77 -4.73
C ARG A 137 -6.66 3.91 -5.59
N ARG A 138 -6.92 2.60 -5.65
CA ARG A 138 -6.20 1.68 -6.54
C ARG A 138 -6.51 2.03 -7.99
N TYR A 139 -5.46 2.25 -8.77
CA TYR A 139 -5.56 2.46 -10.22
C TYR A 139 -5.07 1.21 -10.95
N GLY A 140 -5.95 0.60 -11.74
CA GLY A 140 -5.65 -0.63 -12.47
C GLY A 140 -5.37 -1.84 -11.57
N ALA A 141 -5.05 -2.96 -12.20
CA ALA A 141 -4.71 -4.20 -11.51
C ALA A 141 -3.25 -4.18 -10.99
N PRO A 142 -2.93 -4.92 -9.92
CA PRO A 142 -1.55 -5.16 -9.51
C PRO A 142 -0.73 -5.78 -10.64
N GLN A 143 0.52 -5.34 -10.79
CA GLN A 143 1.42 -5.80 -11.84
C GLN A 143 2.86 -5.89 -11.33
N THR A 144 3.79 -6.38 -12.14
CA THR A 144 5.22 -6.50 -11.76
C THR A 144 6.12 -5.50 -12.47
N GLN A 145 5.60 -4.80 -13.49
CA GLN A 145 6.32 -3.74 -14.18
C GLN A 145 6.42 -2.47 -13.31
N ALA A 146 7.59 -1.84 -13.35
CA ALA A 146 7.90 -0.58 -12.67
C ALA A 146 7.49 0.67 -13.45
N ASN A 147 6.62 0.53 -14.45
CA ASN A 147 6.11 1.63 -15.25
C ASN A 147 4.60 1.51 -15.49
N TRP A 148 3.95 2.66 -15.59
CA TRP A 148 2.54 2.80 -15.91
C TRP A 148 2.35 3.97 -16.86
N GLN A 149 1.28 3.88 -17.64
CA GLN A 149 0.75 5.01 -18.39
C GLN A 149 -0.70 5.18 -17.96
N LEU A 150 -0.95 6.14 -17.07
CA LEU A 150 -2.32 6.51 -16.74
C LEU A 150 -2.94 7.15 -17.97
N LYS A 151 -4.24 6.93 -18.14
CA LYS A 151 -5.07 7.43 -19.24
C LYS A 151 -6.37 7.97 -18.69
N ASP A 152 -6.95 8.94 -19.42
CA ASP A 152 -8.24 9.55 -19.10
C ASP A 152 -8.31 10.12 -17.68
N ILE A 153 -7.17 10.60 -17.17
CA ILE A 153 -7.13 11.32 -15.91
C ILE A 153 -7.71 12.71 -16.12
N GLU A 154 -8.59 13.12 -15.21
CA GLU A 154 -9.21 14.43 -15.26
C GLU A 154 -8.19 15.55 -15.06
N ARG A 155 -8.54 16.77 -15.48
CA ARG A 155 -7.66 17.92 -15.21
C ARG A 155 -7.67 18.24 -13.71
N GLY A 156 -6.55 18.72 -13.18
CA GLY A 156 -6.46 19.16 -11.79
C GLY A 156 -5.25 18.62 -11.07
N THR A 157 -5.33 18.62 -9.75
CA THR A 157 -4.28 18.11 -8.86
C THR A 157 -4.52 16.64 -8.55
N HIS A 158 -3.49 15.83 -8.71
CA HIS A 158 -3.53 14.40 -8.40
C HIS A 158 -2.35 14.00 -7.54
N THR A 159 -2.58 13.07 -6.61
CA THR A 159 -1.54 12.45 -5.80
C THR A 159 -1.32 11.02 -6.25
N ILE A 160 -0.07 10.67 -6.54
CA ILE A 160 0.34 9.37 -7.06
C ILE A 160 1.29 8.71 -6.06
N ALA A 161 1.08 7.44 -5.77
CA ALA A 161 2.00 6.61 -5.00
C ALA A 161 2.00 5.18 -5.53
N ILE A 162 3.11 4.46 -5.40
CA ILE A 162 3.17 3.03 -5.70
C ILE A 162 3.34 2.25 -4.41
N GLN A 163 2.58 1.18 -4.27
CA GLN A 163 2.65 0.25 -3.16
C GLN A 163 3.09 -1.13 -3.66
N ALA A 164 4.06 -1.75 -2.98
CA ALA A 164 4.39 -3.15 -3.17
C ALA A 164 3.65 -4.00 -2.13
N HIS A 165 2.97 -5.04 -2.60
CA HIS A 165 2.23 -5.98 -1.78
C HIS A 165 2.76 -7.39 -1.97
N ARG A 166 2.72 -8.21 -0.91
CA ARG A 166 2.97 -9.64 -0.96
C ARG A 166 1.82 -10.36 -0.29
N SER A 167 1.08 -11.17 -1.04
CA SER A 167 -0.09 -11.89 -0.52
C SER A 167 -1.08 -10.97 0.21
N GLY A 168 -1.30 -9.76 -0.32
CA GLY A 168 -2.19 -8.74 0.26
C GLY A 168 -1.60 -7.90 1.40
N LYS A 169 -0.39 -8.21 1.88
CA LYS A 169 0.32 -7.39 2.86
C LYS A 169 1.17 -6.33 2.17
N LEU A 170 1.04 -5.07 2.58
CA LEU A 170 1.92 -3.98 2.16
C LEU A 170 3.35 -4.22 2.68
N ILE A 171 4.34 -4.24 1.79
CA ILE A 171 5.75 -4.49 2.10
C ILE A 171 6.67 -3.30 1.80
N ALA A 172 6.28 -2.39 0.90
CA ALA A 172 6.98 -1.14 0.63
C ALA A 172 6.03 -0.14 -0.04
N SER A 173 6.34 1.15 0.04
CA SER A 173 5.62 2.22 -0.67
C SER A 173 6.60 3.31 -1.07
N THR A 174 6.34 3.97 -2.19
CA THR A 174 7.00 5.25 -2.50
C THR A 174 6.44 6.34 -1.59
N SER A 175 7.20 7.43 -1.45
CA SER A 175 6.61 8.71 -1.03
C SER A 175 5.55 9.16 -2.06
N PRO A 176 4.41 9.71 -1.63
CA PRO A 176 3.41 10.25 -2.54
C PRO A 176 3.93 11.49 -3.24
N VAL A 177 3.60 11.62 -4.52
CA VAL A 177 3.95 12.76 -5.37
C VAL A 177 2.69 13.44 -5.86
N THR A 178 2.63 14.76 -5.71
CA THR A 178 1.54 15.59 -6.22
C THR A 178 1.91 16.08 -7.62
N VAL A 179 0.97 16.03 -8.56
CA VAL A 179 1.12 16.56 -9.92
C VAL A 179 -0.07 17.41 -10.31
N TYR A 180 0.13 18.31 -11.27
CA TYR A 180 -0.89 19.20 -11.80
C TYR A 180 -1.12 18.89 -13.28
N LEU A 181 -2.25 18.26 -13.62
CA LEU A 181 -2.62 17.91 -14.98
C LEU A 181 -3.49 19.01 -15.62
N HIS A 182 -3.00 19.54 -16.74
CA HIS A 182 -3.74 20.46 -17.60
C HIS A 182 -4.21 19.75 -18.86
N ARG A 183 -5.51 19.91 -19.16
CA ARG A 183 -6.15 19.50 -20.41
C ARG A 183 -6.64 20.76 -21.13
N ALA A 184 -6.37 20.89 -22.42
CA ALA A 184 -7.00 21.92 -23.23
C ALA A 184 -8.42 21.50 -23.59
N THR A 185 -9.35 22.45 -23.52
CA THR A 185 -10.72 22.29 -24.03
C THR A 185 -10.82 23.07 -25.32
N ILE A 186 -11.15 22.38 -26.42
CA ILE A 186 -11.52 23.04 -27.67
C ILE A 186 -13.02 23.32 -27.57
N LYS A 187 -13.42 24.57 -27.84
CA LYS A 187 -14.82 24.99 -27.88
C LYS A 187 -15.44 24.70 -29.24
#